data_AF-A0A957A633-F1
#
_entry.id   AF-A0A957A633-F1
#
_cell.length_a   1.000
_cell.length_b   1.000
_cell.length_c   1.000
_cell.angle_alpha   90.00
_cell.angle_beta   90.00
_cell.angle_gamma   90.00
#
_symmetry.space_group_name_H-M   'P 1'
#
loop_
_entity.id
_entity.type
_entity.pdbx_description
1 polymer ?
#
loop_
_entity_poly.entity_id
_entity_poly.type
_entity_poly.pdbx_seq_one_letter_code
_entity_poly.pdbx_strand_id
1 'polypeptide(L)'
;YLTGEVAFGGVVEVTGEAFEDHSDIGLESEGKPDEDFPYRIKTKPVVIAKQGKAIDVREITDLLDKTRKFGPKKLGMCFRGNLHKISDADLEVIEGLLAERK
;
A
#
# COMPACT_ATOMS: atom_id res chain seq x y z
N TYR A 1 1.19 -0.88 0.65
CA TYR A 1 0.45 -2.12 0.33
C TYR A 1 1.46 -3.17 -0.09
N LEU A 2 1.33 -4.38 0.44
CA LEU A 2 2.25 -5.49 0.20
C LEU A 2 1.59 -6.40 -0.86
N THR A 3 2.00 -6.27 -2.12
CA THR A 3 1.30 -6.89 -3.25
C THR A 3 1.24 -8.42 -3.18
N GLY A 4 2.34 -9.08 -2.78
CA GLY A 4 2.39 -10.54 -2.65
C GLY A 4 1.52 -11.10 -1.51
N GLU A 5 1.33 -10.31 -0.45
CA GLU A 5 0.53 -10.72 0.72
C GLU A 5 -0.94 -10.30 0.61
N VAL A 6 -1.25 -9.34 -0.26
CA VAL A 6 -2.55 -8.66 -0.33
C VAL A 6 -2.86 -8.03 1.04
N ALA A 7 -1.92 -7.24 1.55
CA ALA A 7 -1.98 -6.70 2.89
C ALA A 7 -1.57 -5.22 3.01
N PHE A 8 -2.09 -4.51 4.02
CA PHE A 8 -1.62 -3.18 4.40
C PHE A 8 -0.56 -3.30 5.49
N GLY A 9 0.68 -2.89 5.20
CA GLY A 9 1.78 -2.88 6.16
C GLY A 9 2.03 -1.52 6.83
N GLY A 10 1.46 -0.44 6.30
CA GLY A 10 1.70 0.91 6.79
C GLY A 10 1.05 2.00 5.97
N VAL A 11 1.05 3.20 6.53
CA VAL A 11 0.65 4.46 5.91
C VAL A 11 1.78 5.48 6.05
N VAL A 12 2.00 6.22 4.98
CA VAL A 12 3.02 7.26 4.88
C VAL A 12 2.39 8.57 4.42
N GLU A 13 2.95 9.67 4.89
CA GLU A 13 2.59 11.02 4.45
C GLU A 13 3.57 11.45 3.36
N VAL A 14 3.05 12.00 2.25
CA VAL A 14 3.84 12.63 1.20
C VAL A 14 4.35 13.99 1.72
N THR A 15 5.66 14.21 1.64
CA THR A 15 6.33 15.38 2.24
C THR A 15 7.06 16.26 1.24
N GLY A 16 6.99 15.94 -0.05
CA GLY A 16 7.64 16.71 -1.10
C GLY A 16 7.05 16.40 -2.46
N GLU A 17 7.55 17.12 -3.46
CA GLU A 17 7.17 16.94 -4.85
C GLU A 17 7.79 15.67 -5.45
N ALA A 18 7.16 15.15 -6.51
CA ALA A 18 7.71 14.06 -7.28
C ALA A 18 9.01 14.48 -7.99
N PHE A 19 9.98 13.57 -8.07
CA PHE A 19 11.27 13.81 -8.71
C PHE A 19 11.76 12.55 -9.42
N GLU A 20 12.75 12.72 -10.27
CA GLU A 20 13.41 11.64 -11.02
C GLU A 20 14.82 11.40 -10.47
N ASP A 21 15.15 10.15 -10.15
CA ASP A 21 16.42 9.73 -9.56
C ASP A 21 16.69 8.25 -9.86
N HIS A 22 17.80 7.96 -10.55
CA HIS A 22 18.19 6.61 -10.99
C HIS A 22 19.18 5.91 -10.04
N SER A 23 19.42 6.44 -8.84
CA SER A 23 20.30 5.78 -7.87
C SER A 23 19.76 4.41 -7.45
N ASP A 24 20.62 3.41 -7.33
CA ASP A 24 20.22 2.08 -6.87
C ASP A 24 19.78 2.12 -5.39
N ILE A 25 18.56 1.65 -5.14
CA ILE A 25 17.94 1.58 -3.80
C ILE A 25 17.74 0.14 -3.32
N GLY A 26 18.31 -0.84 -4.02
CA GLY A 26 18.23 -2.27 -3.68
C GLY A 26 16.84 -2.88 -3.88
N LEU A 27 16.04 -2.34 -4.80
CA LEU A 27 14.74 -2.89 -5.17
C LEU A 27 14.82 -3.57 -6.53
N GLU A 28 14.12 -4.69 -6.66
CA GLU A 28 14.03 -5.46 -7.91
C GLU A 28 12.56 -5.65 -8.30
N SER A 29 12.29 -5.77 -9.60
CA SER A 29 10.96 -6.04 -10.14
C SER A 29 10.90 -7.43 -10.77
N GLU A 30 10.02 -8.30 -10.27
CA GLU A 30 9.86 -9.67 -10.80
C GLU A 30 9.47 -9.71 -12.29
N GLY A 31 8.76 -8.69 -12.78
CA GLY A 31 8.28 -8.63 -14.17
C GLY A 31 9.14 -7.77 -15.10
N LYS A 32 10.12 -7.05 -14.57
CA LYS A 32 10.97 -6.11 -15.30
C LYS A 32 12.37 -6.05 -14.66
N PRO A 33 13.27 -6.98 -15.01
CA PRO A 33 14.58 -7.07 -14.38
C PRO A 33 15.43 -5.78 -14.47
N ASP A 34 15.22 -4.97 -15.51
CA ASP A 34 15.96 -3.72 -15.75
C ASP A 34 15.25 -2.47 -15.20
N GLU A 35 14.19 -2.62 -14.38
CA GLU A 35 13.47 -1.49 -13.79
C GLU A 35 14.25 -0.89 -12.61
N ASP A 36 14.59 0.40 -12.69
CA ASP A 36 15.37 1.15 -11.70
C ASP A 36 14.54 2.13 -10.84
N PHE A 37 13.21 2.12 -11.03
CA PHE A 37 12.23 2.91 -10.27
C PHE A 37 12.60 4.40 -10.14
N PRO A 38 12.69 5.14 -11.26
CA PRO A 38 13.31 6.47 -11.25
C PRO A 38 12.37 7.57 -10.73
N TYR A 39 11.06 7.39 -10.90
CA TYR A 39 10.07 8.37 -10.46
C TYR A 39 9.70 8.14 -8.99
N ARG A 40 10.12 9.06 -8.12
CA ARG A 40 10.07 8.92 -6.66
C ARG A 40 9.38 10.11 -6.01
N ILE A 41 8.97 9.93 -4.76
CA ILE A 41 8.42 10.99 -3.93
C ILE A 41 8.89 10.84 -2.49
N LYS A 42 9.17 11.97 -1.83
CA LYS A 42 9.58 11.96 -0.42
C LYS A 42 8.39 11.65 0.47
N THR A 43 8.57 10.72 1.41
CA THR A 43 7.54 10.33 2.37
C THR A 43 8.11 10.21 3.78
N LYS A 44 7.24 10.30 4.78
CA LYS A 44 7.56 9.93 6.17
C LYS A 44 6.50 8.96 6.72
N PRO A 45 6.84 8.05 7.64
CA PRO A 45 5.87 7.14 8.24
C PRO A 45 4.82 7.89 9.09
N VAL A 46 3.55 7.51 8.94
CA VAL A 46 2.46 7.87 9.86
C VAL A 46 2.22 6.71 10.83
N VAL A 47 2.09 5.51 10.28
CA VAL A 47 1.97 4.26 11.01
C VAL A 47 2.58 3.13 10.21
N ILE A 48 3.36 2.27 10.87
CA ILE A 48 3.89 1.03 10.31
C ILE A 48 3.50 -0.10 11.27
N ALA A 49 2.92 -1.18 10.74
CA ALA A 49 2.63 -2.35 11.54
C ALA A 49 3.92 -3.07 11.95
N LYS A 50 3.91 -3.74 13.10
CA LYS A 50 4.98 -4.69 13.45
C LYS A 50 5.13 -5.76 12.37
N GLN A 51 6.35 -6.30 12.27
CA GLN A 51 6.62 -7.41 11.36
C GLN A 51 5.66 -8.58 11.63
N GLY A 52 5.04 -9.11 10.57
CA GLY A 52 4.02 -10.17 10.66
C GLY A 52 2.66 -9.73 11.21
N LYS A 53 2.41 -8.41 11.34
CA LYS A 53 1.14 -7.84 11.81
C LYS A 53 0.48 -6.94 10.78
N ALA A 54 0.82 -7.07 9.50
CA ALA A 54 0.10 -6.40 8.43
C ALA A 54 -1.40 -6.77 8.44
N ILE A 55 -2.25 -5.91 7.88
CA ILE A 55 -3.68 -6.18 7.74
C ILE A 55 -3.91 -6.95 6.45
N ASP A 56 -4.31 -8.21 6.52
CA ASP A 56 -4.82 -8.92 5.35
C ASP A 56 -6.11 -8.22 4.89
N VAL A 57 -6.12 -7.72 3.66
CA VAL A 57 -7.26 -6.97 3.13
C VAL A 57 -8.53 -7.82 3.12
N ARG A 58 -8.42 -9.15 3.06
CA ARG A 58 -9.55 -10.09 3.14
C ARG A 58 -10.33 -9.93 4.44
N GLU A 59 -9.66 -9.66 5.55
CA GLU A 59 -10.26 -9.48 6.88
C GLU A 59 -11.14 -8.23 6.96
N ILE A 60 -10.82 -7.20 6.18
CA ILE A 60 -11.45 -5.88 6.25
C ILE A 60 -12.20 -5.52 4.97
N THR A 61 -12.43 -6.50 4.09
CA THR A 61 -13.00 -6.30 2.75
C THR A 61 -14.30 -5.49 2.79
N ASP A 62 -15.17 -5.82 3.75
CA ASP A 62 -16.50 -5.22 3.87
C ASP A 62 -16.46 -3.87 4.59
N LEU A 63 -15.32 -3.47 5.15
CA LEU A 63 -15.16 -2.16 5.78
C LEU A 63 -14.84 -1.08 4.74
N LEU A 64 -14.08 -1.41 3.70
CA LEU A 64 -13.60 -0.43 2.72
C LEU A 64 -14.51 -0.30 1.49
N ASP A 65 -14.81 0.93 1.10
CA ASP A 65 -15.52 1.25 -0.14
C ASP A 65 -14.81 0.68 -1.36
N LYS A 66 -13.47 0.74 -1.36
CA LYS A 66 -12.63 0.24 -2.45
C LYS A 66 -12.82 -1.25 -2.73
N THR A 67 -13.09 -2.06 -1.70
CA THR A 67 -13.09 -3.54 -1.80
C THR A 67 -14.46 -4.16 -1.63
N ARG A 68 -15.37 -3.52 -0.88
CA ARG A 68 -16.69 -4.07 -0.54
C ARG A 68 -17.50 -4.48 -1.76
N LYS A 69 -17.44 -3.72 -2.86
CA LYS A 69 -18.16 -4.04 -4.11
C LYS A 69 -17.63 -5.28 -4.83
N PHE A 70 -16.38 -5.67 -4.57
CA PHE A 70 -15.73 -6.81 -5.22
C PHE A 70 -15.84 -8.09 -4.38
N GLY A 71 -15.90 -7.95 -3.05
CA GLY A 71 -15.88 -9.05 -2.10
C GLY A 71 -14.51 -9.74 -2.00
N PRO A 72 -14.33 -10.64 -1.01
CA PRO A 72 -13.00 -11.13 -0.62
C PRO A 72 -12.33 -12.00 -1.68
N LYS A 73 -13.11 -12.59 -2.60
CA LYS A 73 -12.60 -13.48 -3.66
C LYS A 73 -11.99 -12.74 -4.86
N LYS A 74 -12.17 -11.42 -4.98
CA LYS A 74 -11.79 -10.63 -6.17
C LYS A 74 -10.87 -9.43 -5.86
N LEU A 75 -10.28 -9.40 -4.67
CA LEU A 75 -9.45 -8.28 -4.19
C LEU A 75 -8.22 -8.00 -5.05
N GLY A 76 -7.62 -9.03 -5.67
CA GLY A 76 -6.47 -8.84 -6.57
C GLY A 76 -6.77 -7.91 -7.75
N MET A 77 -8.04 -7.76 -8.16
CA MET A 77 -8.43 -6.80 -9.18
C MET A 77 -8.54 -5.36 -8.66
N CYS A 78 -8.81 -5.16 -7.37
CA CYS A 78 -8.98 -3.83 -6.76
C CYS A 78 -7.69 -3.01 -6.72
N PHE A 79 -6.55 -3.71 -6.66
CA PHE A 79 -5.21 -3.13 -6.50
C PHE A 79 -4.27 -3.49 -7.65
N ARG A 80 -4.82 -3.77 -8.85
CA ARG A 80 -3.99 -4.04 -10.03
C ARG A 80 -3.37 -2.74 -10.54
N GLY A 81 -2.07 -2.58 -10.33
CA GLY A 81 -1.30 -1.40 -10.71
C GLY A 81 -0.44 -0.91 -9.54
N ASN A 82 0.28 0.19 -9.74
CA ASN A 82 1.22 0.70 -8.73
C ASN A 82 0.56 1.67 -7.74
N LEU A 83 -0.41 2.47 -8.20
CA LEU A 83 -1.05 3.51 -7.39
C LEU A 83 -2.56 3.53 -7.61
N HIS A 84 -3.30 3.65 -6.52
CA HIS A 84 -4.76 3.72 -6.53
C HIS A 84 -5.25 4.78 -5.56
N LYS A 85 -6.22 5.59 -6.02
CA LYS A 85 -6.98 6.46 -5.12
C LYS A 85 -7.94 5.60 -4.28
N ILE A 86 -8.02 5.94 -2.99
CA ILE A 86 -9.00 5.46 -2.02
C ILE A 86 -9.77 6.66 -1.45
N SER A 87 -10.88 6.43 -0.75
CA SER A 87 -11.60 7.49 -0.02
C SER A 87 -10.86 7.84 1.27
N ASP A 88 -11.14 9.03 1.82
CA ASP A 88 -10.62 9.43 3.12
C ASP A 88 -11.15 8.49 4.24
N ALA A 89 -12.40 8.03 4.13
CA ALA A 89 -12.98 7.04 5.04
C ALA A 89 -12.24 5.69 5.02
N ASP A 90 -11.85 5.20 3.83
CA ASP A 90 -11.03 3.98 3.72
C ASP A 90 -9.67 4.17 4.39
N LEU A 91 -9.06 5.35 4.21
CA LEU A 91 -7.78 5.70 4.83
C LEU A 91 -7.90 5.70 6.37
N GLU A 92 -8.93 6.35 6.93
CA GLU A 92 -9.18 6.40 8.37
C GLU A 92 -9.30 4.98 8.98
N VAL A 93 -10.03 4.08 8.31
CA VAL A 93 -10.16 2.68 8.76
C VAL A 93 -8.81 1.97 8.74
N ILE A 94 -8.04 2.10 7.65
CA ILE A 94 -6.73 1.44 7.51
C ILE A 94 -5.75 1.97 8.56
N GLU A 95 -5.66 3.29 8.72
CA GLU A 95 -4.77 3.93 9.71
C GLU A 95 -5.11 3.49 11.14
N GLY A 96 -6.39 3.51 11.51
CA GLY A 96 -6.85 3.11 12.84
C GLY A 96 -6.48 1.66 13.16
N LEU A 97 -6.78 0.74 12.25
CA LEU A 97 -6.45 -0.68 12.42
C LEU A 97 -4.94 -0.95 12.45
N LEU A 98 -4.14 -0.19 11.71
CA LEU A 98 -2.68 -0.31 11.78
C LEU A 98 -2.13 0.25 13.08
N ALA A 99 -2.73 1.29 13.66
CA ALA A 99 -2.29 1.88 14.91
C ALA A 99 -2.39 0.89 16.08
N GLU A 100 -3.39 0.00 16.06
CA GLU A 100 -3.54 -1.11 17.01
C GLU A 100 -2.46 -2.20 16.86
N ARG A 101 -1.71 -2.18 15.76
CA ARG A 101 -0.72 -3.22 15.37
C ARG A 101 0.73 -2.72 15.41
N LYS A 102 0.97 -1.52 15.94
CA LYS A 102 2.30 -0.95 16.23
C LYS A 102 3.03 -1.71 17.33
#